data_AF-A0A3L7QD88-F1
#
_entry.id   AF-A0A3L7QD88-F1
#
_cell.length_a   1.000
_cell.length_b   1.000
_cell.length_c   1.000
_cell.angle_alpha   90.00
_cell.angle_beta   90.00
_cell.angle_gamma   90.00
#
_symmetry.space_group_name_H-M   'P 1'
#
loop_
_entity.id
_entity.type
_entity.pdbx_description
1 polymer ?
#
loop_
_entity_poly.entity_id
_entity_poly.type
_entity_poly.pdbx_seq_one_letter_code
_entity_poly.pdbx_strand_id
1 'polypeptide(L)'
;MLARFRSHRGLILMGAALLLLLVSGLFLASALSRQGEPYLGEVALTGSPYRIRLLKTYDGPVDYSWQSSRFRSFLPSAPRVPPNIHVQLAGTDRITGQPGQTFLFRTVDDRGRYVMPMGNSVHGIVCEFVESTGFVFQVQIAMADFPHWGTYAFTRSAFPRRDRELRIRMERESPGMTPAEMLVVPNPYYRADFPEWQPAPLPTMKSNGPLKVHLEKVFADDHHRGARLELRGESAQADWQQPYFDYHFEDATGNRGLALSPFEPVWKAVVRIYRSSTSPFPDELHEVLSGVPILKPGTVQPIHRTIEMGGVQCLVRCAAGAGIVRLQGETLTARINEGGDSTPVFTGSTGQGFHELASPSPFLWIEIRQLSQHSRIVVQQVLPDGKRSECPLTSISTSDGAGSRNYVLARLENAAIPDVTEITLAVNRPETMEFQIAPPAEARERILNPPHH
;
A
#
# COMPACT_ATOMS: atom_id res chain seq x y z
N MET A 1 -10.32 -67.16 48.65
CA MET A 1 -9.49 -65.93 48.77
C MET A 1 -8.52 -65.68 47.61
N LEU A 2 -8.01 -66.71 46.89
CA LEU A 2 -7.04 -66.53 45.80
C LEU A 2 -7.60 -65.99 44.46
N ALA A 3 -8.92 -65.97 44.26
CA ALA A 3 -9.54 -65.47 43.02
C ALA A 3 -9.71 -63.94 42.97
N ARG A 4 -9.68 -63.24 44.11
CA ARG A 4 -9.82 -61.76 44.15
C ARG A 4 -8.50 -61.01 43.88
N PHE A 5 -7.35 -61.67 43.96
CA PHE A 5 -6.05 -61.03 43.70
C PHE A 5 -5.64 -60.98 42.21
N ARG A 6 -6.34 -61.71 41.32
CA ARG A 6 -6.06 -61.67 39.88
C ARG A 6 -6.70 -60.46 39.16
N SER A 7 -7.78 -59.88 39.68
CA SER A 7 -8.44 -58.74 39.00
C SER A 7 -7.67 -57.42 39.14
N HIS A 8 -6.91 -57.23 40.22
CA HIS A 8 -6.15 -55.99 40.44
C HIS A 8 -4.89 -55.88 39.57
N ARG A 9 -4.22 -56.99 39.25
CA ARG A 9 -3.04 -56.96 38.37
C ARG A 9 -3.40 -56.57 36.93
N GLY A 10 -4.55 -57.03 36.43
CA GLY A 10 -5.05 -56.64 35.11
C GLY A 10 -5.40 -55.15 35.03
N LEU A 11 -6.04 -54.61 36.08
CA LEU A 11 -6.37 -53.17 36.17
C LEU A 11 -5.13 -52.27 36.24
N ILE A 12 -4.10 -52.68 37.00
CA ILE A 12 -2.83 -51.93 37.09
C ILE A 12 -2.10 -51.93 35.74
N LEU A 13 -2.01 -53.07 35.06
CA LEU A 13 -1.37 -53.16 33.74
C LEU A 13 -2.13 -52.36 32.67
N MET A 14 -3.47 -52.40 32.69
CA MET A 14 -4.29 -51.61 31.78
C MET A 14 -4.15 -50.10 32.05
N GLY A 15 -4.12 -49.69 33.32
CA GLY A 15 -3.89 -48.30 33.70
C GLY A 15 -2.50 -47.79 33.30
N ALA A 16 -1.46 -48.61 33.48
CA ALA A 16 -0.10 -48.28 33.05
C ALA A 16 0.00 -48.14 31.52
N ALA A 17 -0.63 -49.03 30.76
CA ALA A 17 -0.66 -48.96 29.29
C ALA A 17 -1.41 -47.70 28.78
N LEU A 18 -2.54 -47.36 29.40
CA LEU A 18 -3.29 -46.13 29.10
C LEU A 18 -2.48 -44.87 29.39
N LEU A 19 -1.77 -44.83 30.54
CA LEU A 19 -0.88 -43.72 30.88
C LEU A 19 0.26 -43.59 29.87
N LEU A 20 0.86 -44.71 29.45
CA LEU A 20 1.95 -44.72 28.48
C LEU A 20 1.50 -44.22 27.10
N LEU A 21 0.29 -44.58 26.67
CA LEU A 21 -0.32 -44.08 25.44
C LEU A 21 -0.66 -42.59 25.53
N LEU A 22 -1.15 -42.11 26.68
CA LEU A 22 -1.41 -40.69 26.93
C LEU A 22 -0.13 -39.86 26.90
N VAL A 23 0.92 -40.32 27.58
CA VAL A 23 2.23 -39.67 27.59
C VAL A 23 2.84 -39.69 26.19
N SER A 24 2.80 -40.83 25.50
CA SER A 24 3.30 -40.93 24.11
C SER A 24 2.51 -40.04 23.15
N GLY A 25 1.18 -39.96 23.31
CA GLY A 25 0.32 -39.06 22.55
C GLY A 25 0.62 -37.59 22.81
N LEU A 26 0.91 -37.21 24.06
CA LEU A 26 1.34 -35.85 24.42
C LEU A 26 2.74 -35.52 23.88
N PHE A 27 3.67 -36.48 23.90
CA PHE A 27 4.99 -36.31 23.28
C PHE A 27 4.89 -36.23 21.76
N LEU A 28 4.04 -37.03 21.11
CA LEU A 28 3.82 -36.97 19.68
C LEU A 28 3.11 -35.68 19.27
N ALA A 29 2.09 -35.25 20.03
CA ALA A 29 1.42 -33.98 19.83
C ALA A 29 2.36 -32.79 20.07
N SER A 30 3.25 -32.88 21.06
CA SER A 30 4.29 -31.87 21.30
C SER A 30 5.38 -31.89 20.23
N ALA A 31 5.77 -33.06 19.72
CA ALA A 31 6.74 -33.20 18.63
C ALA A 31 6.16 -32.70 17.30
N LEU A 32 4.88 -32.97 17.04
CA LEU A 32 4.14 -32.46 15.90
C LEU A 32 3.85 -30.96 16.03
N SER A 33 3.60 -30.44 17.24
CA SER A 33 3.52 -29.00 17.50
C SER A 33 4.91 -28.32 17.46
N ARG A 34 5.99 -29.11 17.56
CA ARG A 34 7.39 -28.69 17.37
C ARG A 34 7.86 -28.87 15.92
N GLN A 35 7.02 -29.28 14.98
CA GLN A 35 7.30 -28.94 13.58
C GLN A 35 7.28 -27.42 13.52
N GLY A 36 8.48 -26.84 13.62
CA GLY A 36 8.68 -25.40 13.66
C GLY A 36 7.95 -24.76 12.50
N GLU A 37 7.44 -23.55 12.73
CA GLU A 37 6.84 -22.72 11.69
C GLU A 37 7.70 -22.82 10.42
N PRO A 38 7.12 -23.19 9.26
CA PRO A 38 7.92 -23.36 8.06
C PRO A 38 8.48 -22.00 7.65
N TYR A 39 9.80 -21.86 7.72
CA TYR A 39 10.53 -20.68 7.30
C TYR A 39 11.51 -21.04 6.18
N LEU A 40 11.76 -20.10 5.27
CA LEU A 40 12.70 -20.26 4.15
C LEU A 40 14.15 -20.06 4.59
N GLY A 41 14.36 -19.17 5.55
CA GLY A 41 15.65 -18.96 6.18
C GLY A 41 15.57 -17.97 7.34
N GLU A 42 16.67 -17.80 8.05
CA GLU A 42 16.78 -16.98 9.26
C GLU A 42 18.10 -16.21 9.22
N VAL A 43 18.10 -14.96 9.70
CA VAL A 43 19.28 -14.09 9.73
C VAL A 43 19.37 -13.34 11.05
N ALA A 44 20.59 -13.12 11.57
CA ALA A 44 20.78 -12.31 12.76
C ALA A 44 20.50 -10.84 12.45
N LEU A 45 19.82 -10.14 13.36
CA LEU A 45 19.64 -8.70 13.24
C LEU A 45 20.85 -8.00 13.85
N THR A 46 21.60 -7.22 13.05
CA THR A 46 22.81 -6.56 13.51
C THR A 46 22.58 -5.69 14.75
N GLY A 47 23.48 -5.82 15.74
CA GLY A 47 23.38 -5.09 17.00
C GLY A 47 22.22 -5.54 17.90
N SER A 48 21.64 -6.72 17.65
CA SER A 48 20.48 -7.26 18.37
C SER A 48 20.72 -8.70 18.84
N PRO A 49 20.18 -9.12 20.00
CA PRO A 49 20.13 -10.53 20.38
C PRO A 49 19.05 -11.31 19.59
N TYR A 50 18.33 -10.65 18.70
CA TYR A 50 17.23 -11.21 17.94
C TYR A 50 17.66 -11.64 16.54
N ARG A 51 16.91 -12.59 15.99
CA ARG A 51 17.02 -13.06 14.61
C ARG A 51 15.69 -12.86 13.91
N ILE A 52 15.72 -12.79 12.59
CA ILE A 52 14.54 -12.63 11.75
C ILE A 52 14.38 -13.85 10.86
N ARG A 53 13.21 -14.49 10.90
CA ARG A 53 12.81 -15.59 10.01
C ARG A 53 11.99 -15.08 8.84
N LEU A 54 12.31 -15.48 7.62
CA LEU A 54 11.41 -15.33 6.48
C LEU A 54 10.45 -16.52 6.43
N LEU A 55 9.16 -16.27 6.57
CA LEU A 55 8.14 -17.32 6.61
C LEU A 55 7.85 -17.87 5.20
N LYS A 56 7.53 -19.16 5.12
CA LYS A 56 7.18 -19.83 3.87
C LYS A 56 5.70 -19.62 3.56
N THR A 57 5.38 -18.56 2.84
CA THR A 57 4.00 -18.17 2.52
C THR A 57 3.43 -18.87 1.27
N TYR A 58 4.22 -19.67 0.55
CA TYR A 58 3.87 -20.20 -0.79
C TYR A 58 3.62 -21.71 -0.87
N ASP A 59 4.02 -22.49 0.14
CA ASP A 59 3.85 -23.94 0.12
C ASP A 59 2.69 -24.39 1.01
N GLY A 60 1.55 -24.66 0.35
CA GLY A 60 0.39 -25.33 0.94
C GLY A 60 -0.72 -24.40 1.42
N PRO A 61 -1.88 -24.97 1.83
CA PRO A 61 -3.11 -24.24 2.18
C PRO A 61 -3.01 -23.62 3.57
N VAL A 62 -1.91 -22.92 3.86
CA VAL A 62 -1.82 -22.11 5.06
C VAL A 62 -2.54 -20.82 4.74
N ASP A 63 -3.86 -20.85 4.95
CA ASP A 63 -4.63 -19.63 5.05
C ASP A 63 -4.08 -18.87 6.26
N TYR A 64 -3.35 -17.78 6.04
CA TYR A 64 -2.90 -16.88 7.11
C TYR A 64 -3.97 -15.82 7.42
N SER A 65 -5.22 -16.01 6.96
CA SER A 65 -6.33 -15.27 7.53
C SER A 65 -6.39 -15.54 9.03
N TRP A 66 -6.62 -14.49 9.81
CA TRP A 66 -6.88 -14.61 11.25
C TRP A 66 -8.06 -15.54 11.60
N GLN A 67 -8.91 -15.85 10.61
CA GLN A 67 -10.03 -16.76 10.71
C GLN A 67 -9.60 -18.22 10.59
N SER A 68 -8.45 -18.49 9.98
CA SER A 68 -7.96 -19.85 9.84
C SER A 68 -7.58 -20.43 11.19
N SER A 69 -8.02 -21.66 11.43
CA SER A 69 -7.67 -22.42 12.64
C SER A 69 -6.17 -22.63 12.76
N ARG A 70 -5.45 -22.70 11.62
CA ARG A 70 -3.99 -22.79 11.57
C ARG A 70 -3.35 -21.49 12.06
N PHE A 71 -3.77 -20.32 11.56
CA PHE A 71 -3.29 -19.02 12.03
C PHE A 71 -3.52 -18.83 13.53
N ARG A 72 -4.72 -19.19 14.02
CA ARG A 72 -5.03 -19.15 15.46
C ARG A 72 -4.18 -20.10 16.29
N SER A 73 -3.84 -21.27 15.76
CA SER A 73 -2.93 -22.22 16.43
C SER A 73 -1.48 -21.73 16.49
N PHE A 74 -1.10 -20.79 15.62
CA PHE A 74 0.23 -20.14 15.62
C PHE A 74 0.32 -18.93 16.57
N LEU A 75 -0.80 -18.48 17.13
CA LEU A 75 -0.81 -17.43 18.13
C LEU A 75 -0.68 -18.08 19.52
N PRO A 76 0.40 -17.83 20.27
CA PRO A 76 0.53 -18.34 21.64
C PRO A 76 -0.61 -17.74 22.46
N SER A 77 -1.63 -18.56 22.77
CA SER A 77 -2.75 -18.29 23.69
C SER A 77 -3.05 -16.80 23.89
N ALA A 78 -3.57 -16.15 22.84
CA ALA A 78 -3.71 -14.70 22.82
C ALA A 78 -5.10 -14.22 23.30
N PRO A 79 -5.17 -13.07 23.99
CA PRO A 79 -6.39 -12.31 24.18
C PRO A 79 -7.01 -11.88 22.83
N ARG A 80 -8.31 -11.57 22.87
CA ARG A 80 -9.19 -11.32 21.72
C ARG A 80 -8.56 -10.40 20.66
N VAL A 81 -8.19 -10.98 19.52
CA VAL A 81 -7.89 -10.25 18.28
C VAL A 81 -9.12 -9.43 17.90
N PRO A 82 -9.01 -8.14 17.54
CA PRO A 82 -10.12 -7.39 16.97
C PRO A 82 -10.66 -8.14 15.73
N PRO A 83 -11.95 -8.45 15.65
CA PRO A 83 -12.52 -9.39 14.68
C PRO A 83 -12.48 -8.95 13.21
N ASN A 84 -11.74 -7.90 12.85
CA ASN A 84 -11.87 -7.22 11.55
C ASN A 84 -10.56 -7.06 10.74
N ILE A 85 -9.45 -7.71 11.11
CA ILE A 85 -8.17 -7.53 10.38
C ILE A 85 -7.93 -8.65 9.38
N HIS A 86 -8.46 -8.53 8.16
CA HIS A 86 -8.18 -9.50 7.09
C HIS A 86 -6.72 -9.38 6.63
N VAL A 87 -5.93 -10.46 6.71
CA VAL A 87 -4.63 -10.58 6.04
C VAL A 87 -4.87 -11.33 4.74
N GLN A 88 -5.04 -10.60 3.64
CA GLN A 88 -4.96 -11.20 2.31
C GLN A 88 -3.49 -11.25 1.92
N LEU A 89 -2.92 -12.46 1.89
CA LEU A 89 -1.62 -12.72 1.26
C LEU A 89 -1.69 -12.76 -0.26
N ALA A 90 -2.90 -12.62 -0.81
CA ALA A 90 -3.14 -12.47 -2.22
C ALA A 90 -2.76 -11.06 -2.67
N GLY A 91 -1.51 -10.94 -3.10
CA GLY A 91 -1.21 -10.51 -4.46
C GLY A 91 -1.38 -9.06 -4.82
N THR A 92 -1.88 -8.16 -3.95
CA THR A 92 -1.94 -6.72 -4.25
C THR A 92 -1.35 -5.88 -3.12
N ASP A 93 -0.42 -4.99 -3.45
CA ASP A 93 0.04 -3.92 -2.59
C ASP A 93 -1.15 -3.05 -2.14
N ARG A 94 -1.34 -2.89 -0.83
CA ARG A 94 -2.51 -2.19 -0.27
C ARG A 94 -2.51 -0.70 -0.53
N ILE A 95 -1.34 -0.10 -0.71
CA ILE A 95 -1.17 1.34 -0.89
C ILE A 95 -1.46 1.69 -2.36
N THR A 96 -0.95 0.87 -3.28
CA THR A 96 -1.05 1.12 -4.72
C THR A 96 -2.19 0.34 -5.39
N GLY A 97 -2.77 -0.65 -4.71
CA GLY A 97 -3.70 -1.63 -5.26
C GLY A 97 -3.10 -2.51 -6.36
N GLN A 98 -1.79 -2.41 -6.61
CA GLN A 98 -1.14 -3.10 -7.73
C GLN A 98 -0.74 -4.52 -7.35
N PRO A 99 -0.64 -5.45 -8.32
CA PRO A 99 -0.11 -6.77 -8.05
C PRO A 99 1.25 -6.70 -7.35
N GLY A 100 1.39 -7.34 -6.19
CA GLY A 100 2.57 -7.25 -5.35
C GLY A 100 2.76 -8.53 -4.55
N GLN A 101 3.99 -8.75 -4.09
CA GLN A 101 4.32 -9.89 -3.26
C GLN A 101 4.53 -9.47 -1.81
N THR A 102 3.76 -10.05 -0.90
CA THR A 102 3.97 -9.92 0.54
C THR A 102 4.96 -10.96 1.02
N PHE A 103 6.03 -10.50 1.66
CA PHE A 103 7.01 -11.30 2.40
C PHE A 103 6.75 -11.12 3.88
N LEU A 104 6.56 -12.23 4.60
CA LEU A 104 6.33 -12.20 6.04
C LEU A 104 7.62 -12.55 6.78
N PHE A 105 8.00 -11.71 7.72
CA PHE A 105 9.15 -11.91 8.57
C PHE A 105 8.75 -11.97 10.04
N ARG A 106 9.49 -12.72 10.85
CA ARG A 106 9.20 -12.86 12.28
C ARG A 106 10.45 -12.79 13.14
N THR A 107 10.39 -12.00 14.19
CA THR A 107 11.46 -11.88 15.18
C THR A 107 11.45 -13.07 16.13
N VAL A 108 12.62 -13.66 16.33
CA VAL A 108 12.86 -14.74 17.30
C VAL A 108 14.07 -14.44 18.17
N ASP A 109 14.08 -14.99 19.39
CA ASP A 109 15.27 -14.99 20.24
C ASP A 109 16.31 -16.04 19.81
N ASP A 110 17.41 -16.12 20.54
CA ASP A 110 18.47 -17.13 20.42
C ASP A 110 17.94 -18.57 20.56
N ARG A 111 16.85 -18.77 21.29
CA ARG A 111 16.16 -20.05 21.46
C ARG A 111 15.10 -20.32 20.38
N GLY A 112 14.94 -19.41 19.43
CA GLY A 112 13.97 -19.54 18.34
C GLY A 112 12.52 -19.30 18.77
N ARG A 113 12.30 -18.75 19.97
CA ARG A 113 10.98 -18.35 20.48
C ARG A 113 10.61 -17.00 19.91
N TYR A 114 9.34 -16.83 19.58
CA TYR A 114 8.86 -15.54 19.12
C TYR A 114 8.98 -14.50 20.22
N VAL A 115 9.51 -13.35 19.85
CA VAL A 115 9.66 -12.23 20.74
C VAL A 115 9.09 -11.00 20.09
N MET A 116 8.33 -10.24 20.87
CA MET A 116 8.01 -8.87 20.53
C MET A 116 9.20 -8.03 21.01
N PRO A 117 9.90 -7.30 20.13
CA PRO A 117 10.88 -6.32 20.61
C PRO A 117 10.09 -5.30 21.43
N MET A 118 10.20 -5.35 22.77
CA MET A 118 9.50 -4.43 23.65
C MET A 118 10.15 -3.04 23.52
N GLY A 119 9.43 -2.10 22.90
CA GLY A 119 9.81 -0.69 22.82
C GLY A 119 9.18 -0.01 21.61
N ASN A 120 8.83 1.27 21.72
CA ASN A 120 8.27 2.10 20.63
C ASN A 120 9.23 2.32 19.43
N SER A 121 10.33 1.56 19.36
CA SER A 121 11.41 1.67 18.36
C SER A 121 11.41 0.52 17.35
N VAL A 122 10.24 -0.11 17.14
CA VAL A 122 10.01 -1.08 16.05
C VAL A 122 9.77 -0.37 14.70
N HIS A 123 9.56 0.95 14.72
CA HIS A 123 9.79 1.78 13.55
C HIS A 123 11.29 1.72 13.21
N GLY A 124 11.61 1.29 11.99
CA GLY A 124 12.99 1.24 11.52
C GLY A 124 13.58 -0.16 11.37
N ILE A 125 12.84 -1.15 10.87
CA ILE A 125 13.49 -2.24 10.15
C ILE A 125 13.40 -1.94 8.66
N VAL A 126 14.57 -1.86 8.03
CA VAL A 126 14.76 -1.74 6.60
C VAL A 126 14.92 -3.13 6.03
N CYS A 127 14.09 -3.45 5.03
CA CYS A 127 14.18 -4.69 4.25
C CYS A 127 14.50 -4.35 2.80
N GLU A 128 15.62 -4.89 2.33
CA GLU A 128 16.13 -4.70 0.99
C GLU A 128 16.28 -6.04 0.28
N PHE A 129 15.91 -6.08 -0.99
CA PHE A 129 16.15 -7.23 -1.86
C PHE A 129 17.28 -6.86 -2.81
N VAL A 130 18.39 -7.58 -2.70
CA VAL A 130 19.62 -7.32 -3.45
C VAL A 130 19.66 -8.27 -4.64
N GLU A 131 19.69 -7.71 -5.84
CA GLU A 131 19.89 -8.47 -7.06
C GLU A 131 21.36 -8.91 -7.19
N SER A 132 21.60 -9.99 -7.91
CA SER A 132 22.93 -10.53 -8.22
C SER A 132 23.84 -9.53 -8.95
N THR A 133 23.25 -8.55 -9.62
CA THR A 133 23.92 -7.41 -10.29
C THR A 133 24.41 -6.34 -9.32
N GLY A 134 24.00 -6.39 -8.05
CA GLY A 134 24.23 -5.36 -7.05
C GLY A 134 23.11 -4.31 -6.97
N PHE A 135 22.12 -4.33 -7.87
CA PHE A 135 20.95 -3.45 -7.75
C PHE A 135 20.14 -3.79 -6.49
N VAL A 136 19.70 -2.76 -5.76
CA VAL A 136 18.87 -2.93 -4.57
C VAL A 136 17.46 -2.46 -4.87
N PHE A 137 16.50 -3.37 -4.79
CA PHE A 137 15.09 -3.03 -4.91
C PHE A 137 14.66 -2.22 -3.68
N GLN A 138 13.94 -1.12 -3.93
CA GLN A 138 13.68 -0.02 -3.01
C GLN A 138 13.46 -0.42 -1.54
N VAL A 139 14.14 0.33 -0.66
CA VAL A 139 13.96 0.31 0.80
C VAL A 139 12.52 0.69 1.14
N GLN A 140 11.78 -0.22 1.78
CA GLN A 140 10.59 0.16 2.55
C GLN A 140 10.92 -0.04 4.02
N ILE A 141 10.69 1.00 4.82
CA ILE A 141 10.63 0.87 6.26
C ILE A 141 9.37 0.07 6.56
N ALA A 142 9.50 -1.06 7.25
CA ALA A 142 8.32 -1.78 7.71
C ALA A 142 7.52 -0.85 8.63
N MET A 143 6.28 -0.57 8.24
CA MET A 143 5.27 -0.27 9.24
C MET A 143 4.93 -1.62 9.86
N ALA A 144 5.06 -1.73 11.19
CA ALA A 144 4.61 -2.93 11.88
C ALA A 144 3.09 -3.01 11.70
N ASP A 145 2.62 -3.72 10.68
CA ASP A 145 1.18 -3.94 10.46
C ASP A 145 0.55 -4.69 11.66
N PHE A 146 1.38 -5.40 12.42
CA PHE A 146 0.99 -6.19 13.59
C PHE A 146 2.00 -6.00 14.73
N PRO A 147 1.92 -4.89 15.49
CA PRO A 147 2.82 -4.66 16.63
C PRO A 147 2.72 -5.77 17.69
N HIS A 148 1.68 -6.61 17.64
CA HIS A 148 1.37 -7.57 18.68
C HIS A 148 2.25 -8.84 18.74
N TRP A 149 3.08 -9.19 17.76
CA TRP A 149 3.91 -10.44 17.85
C TRP A 149 5.24 -10.43 17.09
N GLY A 150 5.88 -9.27 16.89
CA GLY A 150 7.17 -9.19 16.20
C GLY A 150 7.12 -9.75 14.76
N THR A 151 5.99 -9.59 14.09
CA THR A 151 5.79 -10.03 12.70
C THR A 151 5.76 -8.81 11.79
N TYR A 152 6.53 -8.85 10.70
CA TYR A 152 6.62 -7.80 9.70
C TYR A 152 6.07 -8.31 8.38
N ALA A 153 5.28 -7.49 7.71
CA ALA A 153 4.86 -7.74 6.35
C ALA A 153 5.52 -6.67 5.45
N PHE A 154 6.26 -7.13 4.44
CA PHE A 154 6.79 -6.26 3.40
C PHE A 154 6.11 -6.62 2.11
N THR A 155 5.28 -5.72 1.59
CA THR A 155 4.70 -5.91 0.25
C THR A 155 5.58 -5.18 -0.77
N ARG A 156 5.91 -5.88 -1.85
CA ARG A 156 6.79 -5.38 -2.92
C ARG A 156 6.16 -5.63 -4.28
N SER A 157 6.03 -4.58 -5.07
CA SER A 157 5.66 -4.68 -6.49
C SER A 157 6.87 -5.05 -7.37
N ALA A 158 8.09 -4.94 -6.87
CA ALA A 158 9.33 -5.27 -7.59
C ALA A 158 10.36 -5.97 -6.69
N PHE A 159 10.99 -7.04 -7.18
CA PHE A 159 12.08 -7.78 -6.53
C PHE A 159 12.87 -8.65 -7.55
N PRO A 160 14.04 -9.23 -7.20
CA PRO A 160 14.90 -9.97 -8.13
C PRO A 160 14.28 -11.29 -8.64
N ARG A 161 13.40 -11.23 -9.65
CA ARG A 161 12.71 -12.41 -10.19
C ARG A 161 13.58 -13.29 -11.10
N ARG A 162 14.68 -12.73 -11.63
CA ARG A 162 15.66 -13.47 -12.46
C ARG A 162 16.72 -14.21 -11.65
N ASP A 163 16.85 -13.88 -10.37
CA ASP A 163 17.83 -14.55 -9.53
C ASP A 163 17.28 -15.86 -8.99
N ARG A 164 18.10 -16.92 -9.01
CA ARG A 164 17.75 -18.22 -8.43
C ARG A 164 17.59 -18.18 -6.92
N GLU A 165 18.19 -17.18 -6.28
CA GLU A 165 18.20 -16.98 -4.83
C GLU A 165 17.71 -15.56 -4.52
N LEU A 166 16.89 -15.43 -3.49
CA LEU A 166 16.59 -14.12 -2.92
C LEU A 166 17.68 -13.80 -1.91
N ARG A 167 18.34 -12.66 -2.11
CA ARG A 167 19.28 -12.07 -1.16
C ARG A 167 18.59 -10.92 -0.47
N ILE A 168 18.32 -11.08 0.82
CA ILE A 168 17.54 -10.14 1.62
C ILE A 168 18.43 -9.58 2.71
N ARG A 169 18.55 -8.26 2.75
CA ARG A 169 19.28 -7.54 3.79
C ARG A 169 18.26 -6.91 4.74
N MET A 170 18.43 -7.19 6.04
CA MET A 170 17.52 -6.74 7.09
C MET A 170 18.29 -5.90 8.11
N GLU A 171 18.06 -4.60 8.13
CA GLU A 171 18.80 -3.65 8.96
C GLU A 171 17.89 -2.93 9.92
N ARG A 172 18.41 -2.58 11.10
CA ARG A 172 17.75 -1.60 11.96
C ARG A 172 18.18 -0.21 11.50
N GLU A 173 17.21 0.67 11.30
CA GLU A 173 17.41 2.09 11.06
C GLU A 173 18.09 2.70 12.28
N SER A 174 19.40 2.82 12.22
CA SER A 174 20.23 3.40 13.27
C SER A 174 21.52 3.94 12.64
N PRO A 175 21.87 5.21 12.86
CA PRO A 175 23.06 5.81 12.28
C PRO A 175 24.33 5.04 12.67
N GLY A 176 25.17 4.71 11.69
CA GLY A 176 26.50 4.14 11.93
C GLY A 176 26.55 2.63 12.25
N MET A 177 25.48 1.87 11.98
CA MET A 177 25.52 0.41 12.16
C MET A 177 26.34 -0.30 11.08
N THR A 178 26.91 -1.43 11.47
CA THR A 178 27.56 -2.41 10.59
C THR A 178 26.58 -2.96 9.55
N PRO A 179 27.05 -3.36 8.36
CA PRO A 179 26.20 -3.98 7.33
C PRO A 179 25.44 -5.17 7.91
N ALA A 180 24.16 -5.32 7.58
CA ALA A 180 23.44 -6.53 7.99
C ALA A 180 24.00 -7.79 7.34
N GLU A 181 23.89 -8.89 8.08
CA GLU A 181 24.01 -10.21 7.49
C GLU A 181 22.95 -10.36 6.38
N MET A 182 23.35 -11.02 5.29
CA MET A 182 22.50 -11.25 4.13
C MET A 182 21.81 -12.61 4.29
N LEU A 183 20.48 -12.60 4.30
CA LEU A 183 19.68 -13.81 4.20
C LEU A 183 19.66 -14.26 2.75
N VAL A 184 20.18 -15.45 2.45
CA VAL A 184 20.15 -16.06 1.12
C VAL A 184 19.25 -17.28 1.15
N VAL A 185 18.17 -17.27 0.37
CA VAL A 185 17.21 -18.38 0.29
C VAL A 185 16.87 -18.69 -1.18
N PRO A 186 16.43 -19.91 -1.51
CA PRO A 186 15.91 -20.20 -2.84
C PRO A 186 14.77 -19.24 -3.19
N ASN A 187 14.79 -18.69 -4.41
CA ASN A 187 13.76 -17.78 -4.87
C ASN A 187 12.52 -18.55 -5.37
N PRO A 188 11.39 -18.52 -4.65
CA PRO A 188 10.19 -19.25 -5.09
C PRO A 188 9.55 -18.63 -6.35
N TYR A 189 9.99 -17.45 -6.77
CA TYR A 189 9.52 -16.75 -7.96
C TYR A 189 10.43 -16.86 -9.17
N TYR A 190 11.57 -17.53 -9.01
CA TYR A 190 12.51 -17.67 -10.10
C TYR A 190 11.85 -18.40 -11.27
N ARG A 191 11.97 -17.78 -12.44
CA ARG A 191 11.63 -18.38 -13.74
C ARG A 191 12.77 -18.12 -14.70
N ALA A 192 13.04 -19.09 -15.56
CA ALA A 192 14.02 -18.92 -16.63
C ALA A 192 13.39 -18.32 -17.89
N ASP A 193 12.08 -18.48 -18.05
CA ASP A 193 11.31 -18.12 -19.23
C ASP A 193 10.53 -16.82 -19.00
N PHE A 194 11.08 -15.71 -19.47
CA PHE A 194 10.38 -14.43 -19.52
C PHE A 194 10.20 -14.00 -20.98
N PRO A 195 9.11 -13.27 -21.31
CA PRO A 195 8.93 -12.75 -22.65
C PRO A 195 10.09 -11.83 -23.02
N GLU A 196 10.56 -11.95 -24.26
CA GLU A 196 11.56 -11.04 -24.80
C GLU A 196 10.86 -9.78 -25.32
N TRP A 197 11.22 -8.64 -24.76
CA TRP A 197 10.78 -7.32 -25.22
C TRP A 197 11.91 -6.63 -25.97
N GLN A 198 11.58 -5.72 -26.88
CA GLN A 198 12.56 -4.93 -27.63
C GLN A 198 12.31 -3.44 -27.39
N PRO A 199 13.35 -2.67 -27.02
CA PRO A 199 13.17 -1.26 -26.74
C PRO A 199 12.95 -0.50 -28.05
N ALA A 200 11.99 0.40 -28.08
CA ALA A 200 11.86 1.37 -29.15
C ALA A 200 12.98 2.43 -29.01
N PRO A 201 13.51 2.95 -30.13
CA PRO A 201 14.46 4.06 -30.09
C PRO A 201 13.79 5.33 -29.54
N LEU A 202 14.56 6.16 -28.84
CA LEU A 202 14.14 7.48 -28.36
C LEU A 202 14.74 8.59 -29.26
N PRO A 203 14.01 9.69 -29.52
CA PRO A 203 12.63 9.97 -29.08
C PRO A 203 11.60 9.10 -29.83
N THR A 204 10.44 8.90 -29.22
CA THR A 204 9.33 8.12 -29.81
C THR A 204 7.97 8.76 -29.53
N MET A 205 6.95 8.37 -30.30
CA MET A 205 5.60 8.93 -30.18
C MET A 205 4.54 7.84 -30.31
N LYS A 206 3.48 7.95 -29.51
CA LYS A 206 2.25 7.16 -29.64
C LYS A 206 1.02 8.07 -29.70
N SER A 207 -0.02 7.57 -30.35
CA SER A 207 -1.30 8.27 -30.50
C SER A 207 -2.44 7.39 -29.97
N ASN A 208 -3.42 8.01 -29.33
CA ASN A 208 -4.68 7.40 -28.93
C ASN A 208 -5.81 8.41 -29.18
N GLY A 209 -6.58 8.18 -30.24
CA GLY A 209 -7.58 9.15 -30.72
C GLY A 209 -6.98 10.53 -30.99
N PRO A 210 -7.46 11.60 -30.34
CA PRO A 210 -6.99 12.98 -30.54
C PRO A 210 -5.67 13.30 -29.85
N LEU A 211 -5.22 12.45 -28.92
CA LEU A 211 -4.04 12.67 -28.10
C LEU A 211 -2.81 12.02 -28.72
N LYS A 212 -1.74 12.81 -28.87
CA LYS A 212 -0.39 12.33 -29.21
C LYS A 212 0.53 12.56 -28.02
N VAL A 213 1.28 11.54 -27.63
CA VAL A 213 2.26 11.62 -26.53
C VAL A 213 3.63 11.29 -27.09
N HIS A 214 4.54 12.24 -26.94
CA HIS A 214 5.95 12.11 -27.26
C HIS A 214 6.69 11.74 -25.99
N LEU A 215 7.48 10.67 -26.06
CA LEU A 215 8.48 10.32 -25.06
C LEU A 215 9.84 10.71 -25.61
N GLU A 216 10.41 11.77 -25.06
CA GLU A 216 11.62 12.38 -25.59
C GLU A 216 12.87 11.72 -25.01
N LYS A 217 12.87 11.52 -23.67
CA LYS A 217 14.00 10.94 -22.93
C LYS A 217 13.55 10.16 -21.70
N VAL A 218 14.46 9.29 -21.25
CA VAL A 218 14.39 8.55 -19.98
C VAL A 218 15.71 8.82 -19.27
N PHE A 219 15.67 9.19 -17.99
CA PHE A 219 16.87 9.49 -17.21
C PHE A 219 16.76 8.92 -15.80
N ALA A 220 17.91 8.59 -15.21
CA ALA A 220 17.96 8.17 -13.80
C ALA A 220 17.58 9.35 -12.87
N ASP A 221 16.78 9.11 -11.83
CA ASP A 221 16.55 10.12 -10.78
C ASP A 221 17.85 10.37 -9.99
N ASP A 222 18.12 11.63 -9.66
CA ASP A 222 19.28 12.07 -8.88
C ASP A 222 19.36 11.41 -7.51
N HIS A 223 18.22 10.99 -6.94
CA HIS A 223 18.19 10.32 -5.63
C HIS A 223 18.41 8.81 -5.72
N HIS A 224 18.76 8.27 -6.90
CA HIS A 224 19.02 6.84 -7.13
C HIS A 224 17.83 5.91 -6.85
N ARG A 225 16.61 6.47 -6.78
CA ARG A 225 15.40 5.76 -6.36
C ARG A 225 14.44 5.42 -7.51
N GLY A 226 14.83 5.68 -8.75
CA GLY A 226 13.98 5.39 -9.91
C GLY A 226 14.45 6.03 -11.19
N ALA A 227 13.55 6.10 -12.16
CA ALA A 227 13.76 6.82 -13.41
C ALA A 227 12.63 7.81 -13.67
N ARG A 228 12.93 8.81 -14.50
CA ARG A 228 11.99 9.84 -14.91
C ARG A 228 11.84 9.87 -16.42
N LEU A 229 10.66 10.31 -16.85
CA LEU A 229 10.31 10.47 -18.26
C LEU A 229 10.20 11.94 -18.63
N GLU A 230 10.78 12.32 -19.77
CA GLU A 230 10.50 13.59 -20.44
C GLU A 230 9.35 13.37 -21.43
N LEU A 231 8.13 13.71 -21.00
CA LEU A 231 6.89 13.49 -21.75
C LEU A 231 6.31 14.82 -22.26
N ARG A 232 5.78 14.81 -23.48
CA ARG A 232 5.09 15.95 -24.09
C ARG A 232 3.79 15.50 -24.74
N GLY A 233 2.69 16.14 -24.39
CA GLY A 233 1.36 15.86 -24.94
C GLY A 233 0.94 16.90 -25.96
N GLU A 234 0.39 16.45 -27.08
CA GLU A 234 -0.19 17.29 -28.12
C GLU A 234 -1.62 16.82 -28.41
N SER A 235 -2.57 17.75 -28.43
CA SER A 235 -3.95 17.49 -28.87
C SER A 235 -4.52 18.74 -29.53
N ALA A 236 -5.35 18.54 -30.55
CA ALA A 236 -6.12 19.61 -31.18
C ALA A 236 -7.41 19.93 -30.40
N GLN A 237 -7.81 19.06 -29.46
CA GLN A 237 -9.03 19.26 -28.67
C GLN A 237 -8.75 20.09 -27.42
N ALA A 238 -9.65 21.01 -27.11
CA ALA A 238 -9.51 21.94 -25.99
C ALA A 238 -9.49 21.25 -24.62
N ASP A 239 -10.15 20.10 -24.47
CA ASP A 239 -10.22 19.32 -23.22
C ASP A 239 -8.90 18.60 -22.86
N TRP A 240 -7.96 18.55 -23.80
CA TRP A 240 -6.64 17.93 -23.65
C TRP A 240 -5.49 18.94 -23.72
N GLN A 241 -5.76 20.23 -23.54
CA GLN A 241 -4.69 21.22 -23.45
C GLN A 241 -3.92 21.04 -22.13
N GLN A 242 -2.60 20.87 -22.23
CA GLN A 242 -1.68 20.66 -21.10
C GLN A 242 -2.05 19.44 -20.23
N PRO A 243 -2.01 18.22 -20.78
CA PRO A 243 -2.38 17.02 -20.03
C PRO A 243 -1.42 16.79 -18.85
N TYR A 244 -1.96 16.19 -17.80
CA TYR A 244 -1.17 15.71 -16.66
C TYR A 244 -0.76 14.25 -16.89
N PHE A 245 0.50 13.94 -16.64
CA PHE A 245 1.06 12.60 -16.81
C PHE A 245 1.34 11.95 -15.45
N ASP A 246 0.85 10.73 -15.27
CA ASP A 246 1.31 9.78 -14.27
C ASP A 246 1.92 8.59 -15.00
N TYR A 247 2.88 7.91 -14.40
CA TYR A 247 3.46 6.73 -15.01
C TYR A 247 4.06 5.78 -13.99
N HIS A 248 4.16 4.51 -14.39
CA HIS A 248 4.99 3.52 -13.73
C HIS A 248 5.73 2.71 -14.79
N PHE A 249 6.78 2.01 -14.38
CA PHE A 249 7.49 1.06 -15.22
C PHE A 249 7.05 -0.36 -14.89
N GLU A 250 7.06 -1.22 -15.91
CA GLU A 250 6.97 -2.67 -15.77
C GLU A 250 8.18 -3.32 -16.45
N ASP A 251 8.64 -4.47 -15.97
CA ASP A 251 9.61 -5.30 -16.69
C ASP A 251 8.97 -6.62 -17.17
N ALA A 252 9.71 -7.38 -17.98
CA ALA A 252 9.25 -8.65 -18.53
C ALA A 252 8.93 -9.70 -17.45
N THR A 253 9.43 -9.51 -16.22
CA THR A 253 9.21 -10.40 -15.09
C THR A 253 7.91 -10.08 -14.34
N GLY A 254 7.24 -8.98 -14.70
CA GLY A 254 6.02 -8.50 -14.08
C GLY A 254 6.27 -7.63 -12.84
N ASN A 255 7.52 -7.23 -12.57
CA ASN A 255 7.77 -6.21 -11.56
C ASN A 255 7.18 -4.87 -12.02
N ARG A 256 6.75 -4.05 -11.06
CA ARG A 256 6.17 -2.73 -11.31
C ARG A 256 6.66 -1.69 -10.32
N GLY A 257 6.83 -0.45 -10.76
CA GLY A 257 7.16 0.67 -9.88
C GLY A 257 7.81 1.83 -10.62
N LEU A 258 8.25 2.85 -9.86
CA LEU A 258 9.05 3.95 -10.39
C LEU A 258 10.55 3.60 -10.49
N ALA A 259 10.95 2.51 -9.82
CA ALA A 259 12.29 1.97 -9.81
C ALA A 259 12.25 0.49 -10.15
N LEU A 260 12.93 0.10 -11.23
CA LEU A 260 13.17 -1.29 -11.61
C LEU A 260 14.68 -1.50 -11.79
N SER A 261 15.11 -2.75 -11.93
CA SER A 261 16.52 -3.02 -12.19
C SER A 261 16.90 -2.46 -13.57
N PRO A 262 17.95 -1.61 -13.67
CA PRO A 262 18.43 -1.11 -14.95
C PRO A 262 19.23 -2.17 -15.74
N PHE A 263 19.36 -3.38 -15.19
CA PHE A 263 19.93 -4.53 -15.88
C PHE A 263 18.87 -5.35 -16.64
N GLU A 264 17.59 -5.04 -16.49
CA GLU A 264 16.57 -5.55 -17.39
C GLU A 264 16.85 -5.06 -18.82
N PRO A 265 16.61 -5.88 -19.86
CA PRO A 265 16.88 -5.45 -21.24
C PRO A 265 15.94 -4.33 -21.70
N VAL A 266 14.69 -4.33 -21.20
CA VAL A 266 13.63 -3.40 -21.58
C VAL A 266 12.72 -3.14 -20.39
N TRP A 267 12.34 -1.88 -20.21
CA TRP A 267 11.20 -1.50 -19.40
C TRP A 267 10.02 -1.12 -20.28
N LYS A 268 8.81 -1.38 -19.80
CA LYS A 268 7.57 -0.87 -20.36
C LYS A 268 7.08 0.28 -19.48
N ALA A 269 7.24 1.52 -19.94
CA ALA A 269 6.63 2.68 -19.31
C ALA A 269 5.12 2.70 -19.60
N VAL A 270 4.30 2.52 -18.57
CA VAL A 270 2.85 2.64 -18.64
C VAL A 270 2.48 4.06 -18.23
N VAL A 271 2.15 4.89 -19.21
CA VAL A 271 1.85 6.31 -19.05
C VAL A 271 0.33 6.49 -19.02
N ARG A 272 -0.18 7.05 -17.91
CA ARG A 272 -1.56 7.49 -17.76
C ARG A 272 -1.64 8.98 -18.04
N ILE A 273 -2.48 9.35 -19.00
CA ILE A 273 -2.68 10.74 -19.40
C ILE A 273 -4.04 11.21 -18.94
N TYR A 274 -4.04 12.20 -18.06
CA TYR A 274 -5.25 12.84 -17.54
C TYR A 274 -5.49 14.17 -18.23
N ARG A 275 -6.75 14.56 -18.37
CA ARG A 275 -7.10 15.93 -18.74
C ARG A 275 -6.54 16.90 -17.72
N SER A 276 -6.20 18.11 -18.15
CA SER A 276 -5.86 19.17 -17.20
C SER A 276 -7.04 19.38 -16.25
N SER A 277 -6.74 19.62 -14.98
CA SER A 277 -7.76 19.89 -13.99
C SER A 277 -8.49 21.21 -14.18
N THR A 278 -8.08 22.05 -15.14
CA THR A 278 -8.77 23.29 -15.50
C THR A 278 -9.45 23.21 -16.88
N SER A 279 -9.27 22.09 -17.60
CA SER A 279 -9.95 21.85 -18.88
C SER A 279 -11.44 21.54 -18.68
N PRO A 280 -12.28 21.80 -19.70
CA PRO A 280 -13.66 21.34 -19.69
C PRO A 280 -13.72 19.82 -19.68
N PHE A 281 -14.71 19.27 -18.96
CA PHE A 281 -15.00 17.84 -18.93
C PHE A 281 -16.26 17.56 -19.75
N PRO A 282 -16.39 16.36 -20.37
CA PRO A 282 -17.65 15.94 -20.99
C PRO A 282 -18.82 16.01 -20.00
N ASP A 283 -20.01 16.37 -20.47
CA ASP A 283 -21.21 16.57 -19.64
C ASP A 283 -21.54 15.32 -18.80
N GLU A 284 -21.32 14.12 -19.34
CA GLU A 284 -21.56 12.87 -18.63
C GLU A 284 -20.53 12.55 -17.54
N LEU A 285 -19.41 13.28 -17.48
CA LEU A 285 -18.32 13.06 -16.53
C LEU A 285 -18.20 14.16 -15.48
N HIS A 286 -19.07 15.17 -15.48
CA HIS A 286 -19.04 16.24 -14.50
C HIS A 286 -20.43 16.69 -14.06
N GLU A 287 -20.49 17.36 -12.92
CA GLU A 287 -21.71 17.96 -12.39
C GLU A 287 -21.37 19.30 -11.74
N VAL A 288 -22.23 20.28 -11.98
CA VAL A 288 -22.14 21.60 -11.37
C VAL A 288 -22.98 21.65 -10.08
N LEU A 289 -22.30 21.98 -8.99
CA LEU A 289 -22.91 22.35 -7.72
C LEU A 289 -23.08 23.86 -7.62
N SER A 290 -24.30 24.31 -7.87
CA SER A 290 -24.69 25.69 -7.59
C SER A 290 -25.03 25.89 -6.11
N GLY A 291 -24.74 27.08 -5.59
CA GLY A 291 -25.18 27.50 -4.25
C GLY A 291 -24.51 26.77 -3.09
N VAL A 292 -23.28 26.27 -3.27
CA VAL A 292 -22.50 25.71 -2.17
C VAL A 292 -22.06 26.84 -1.24
N PRO A 293 -22.48 26.86 0.03
CA PRO A 293 -22.18 27.98 0.92
C PRO A 293 -20.75 27.91 1.43
N ILE A 294 -20.06 29.06 1.43
CA ILE A 294 -18.82 29.23 2.20
C ILE A 294 -19.20 29.53 3.64
N LEU A 295 -18.92 28.59 4.53
CA LEU A 295 -19.34 28.66 5.92
C LEU A 295 -18.27 29.30 6.81
N LYS A 296 -18.73 29.94 7.90
CA LYS A 296 -17.85 30.52 8.92
C LYS A 296 -17.05 29.43 9.64
N PRO A 297 -15.86 29.73 10.18
CA PRO A 297 -15.09 28.77 10.95
C PRO A 297 -15.90 28.10 12.05
N GLY A 298 -15.73 26.78 12.21
CA GLY A 298 -16.44 25.96 13.20
C GLY A 298 -17.91 25.69 12.90
N THR A 299 -18.39 26.00 11.69
CA THR A 299 -19.76 25.69 11.26
C THR A 299 -19.79 24.66 10.13
N VAL A 300 -20.88 23.90 10.04
CA VAL A 300 -21.11 22.85 9.04
C VAL A 300 -22.55 22.90 8.56
N GLN A 301 -22.76 22.67 7.27
CA GLN A 301 -24.06 22.56 6.65
C GLN A 301 -24.14 21.25 5.88
N PRO A 302 -25.06 20.35 6.25
CA PRO A 302 -25.33 19.15 5.47
C PRO A 302 -25.86 19.51 4.07
N ILE A 303 -25.37 18.80 3.04
CA ILE A 303 -25.81 18.95 1.65
C ILE A 303 -26.58 17.70 1.19
N HIS A 304 -26.12 16.51 1.59
CA HIS A 304 -26.72 15.21 1.23
C HIS A 304 -27.13 15.05 -0.24
N ARG A 305 -26.30 15.54 -1.18
CA ARG A 305 -26.57 15.43 -2.61
C ARG A 305 -25.86 14.22 -3.18
N THR A 306 -26.60 13.35 -3.86
CA THR A 306 -26.04 12.23 -4.63
C THR A 306 -25.94 12.63 -6.08
N ILE A 307 -24.78 12.42 -6.66
CA ILE A 307 -24.44 12.74 -8.04
C ILE A 307 -23.91 11.47 -8.69
N GLU A 308 -24.29 11.23 -9.93
CA GLU A 308 -23.73 10.15 -10.75
C GLU A 308 -23.00 10.75 -11.95
N MET A 309 -21.71 10.48 -12.08
CA MET A 309 -20.86 10.97 -13.17
C MET A 309 -20.14 9.78 -13.79
N GLY A 310 -20.49 9.41 -15.02
CA GLY A 310 -19.95 8.24 -15.71
C GLY A 310 -20.12 6.91 -14.95
N GLY A 311 -21.13 6.77 -14.07
CA GLY A 311 -21.28 5.59 -13.21
C GLY A 311 -20.41 5.59 -11.94
N VAL A 312 -19.75 6.70 -11.63
CA VAL A 312 -19.16 6.97 -10.30
C VAL A 312 -20.21 7.70 -9.46
N GLN A 313 -20.51 7.18 -8.29
CA GLN A 313 -21.42 7.82 -7.35
C GLN A 313 -20.64 8.73 -6.39
N CYS A 314 -20.91 10.03 -6.45
CA CYS A 314 -20.40 11.03 -5.53
C CYS A 314 -21.51 11.51 -4.60
N LEU A 315 -21.34 11.30 -3.30
CA LEU A 315 -22.25 11.76 -2.27
C LEU A 315 -21.61 12.94 -1.53
N VAL A 316 -22.08 14.14 -1.84
CA VAL A 316 -21.66 15.39 -1.20
C VAL A 316 -22.33 15.46 0.16
N ARG A 317 -21.58 15.17 1.22
CA ARG A 317 -22.09 15.04 2.59
C ARG A 317 -22.38 16.40 3.19
N CYS A 318 -21.41 17.31 3.19
CA CYS A 318 -21.54 18.64 3.76
C CYS A 318 -20.55 19.65 3.18
N ALA A 319 -20.89 20.93 3.31
CA ALA A 319 -19.93 22.03 3.32
C ALA A 319 -19.56 22.37 4.76
N ALA A 320 -18.31 22.74 4.99
CA ALA A 320 -17.81 23.14 6.30
C ALA A 320 -16.91 24.36 6.19
N GLY A 321 -16.94 25.20 7.22
CA GLY A 321 -15.94 26.25 7.38
C GLY A 321 -14.62 25.69 7.88
N ALA A 322 -13.60 26.55 7.99
CA ALA A 322 -12.34 26.17 8.63
C ALA A 322 -12.57 25.63 10.06
N GLY A 323 -11.88 24.57 10.45
CA GLY A 323 -12.04 23.96 11.77
C GLY A 323 -11.99 22.44 11.73
N ILE A 324 -12.62 21.82 12.72
CA ILE A 324 -12.73 20.37 12.88
C ILE A 324 -14.18 19.96 12.64
N VAL A 325 -14.41 19.02 11.73
CA VAL A 325 -15.70 18.39 11.49
C VAL A 325 -15.63 16.94 11.92
N ARG A 326 -16.65 16.48 12.65
CA ARG A 326 -16.82 15.09 13.06
C ARG A 326 -18.12 14.55 12.52
N LEU A 327 -18.04 13.43 11.79
CA LEU A 327 -19.17 12.59 11.41
C LEU A 327 -19.21 11.39 12.36
N GLN A 328 -20.36 11.16 13.00
CA GLN A 328 -20.61 9.97 13.82
C GLN A 328 -21.98 9.40 13.43
N GLY A 329 -21.99 8.25 12.75
CA GLY A 329 -23.19 7.79 12.04
C GLY A 329 -23.57 8.79 10.94
N GLU A 330 -24.77 9.37 11.02
CA GLU A 330 -25.22 10.46 10.13
C GLU A 330 -25.12 11.85 10.79
N THR A 331 -24.67 11.93 12.04
CA THR A 331 -24.57 13.20 12.77
C THR A 331 -23.28 13.92 12.43
N LEU A 332 -23.40 15.15 11.93
CA LEU A 332 -22.29 16.06 11.68
C LEU A 332 -22.19 17.11 12.79
N THR A 333 -20.99 17.30 13.33
CA THR A 333 -20.66 18.37 14.27
C THR A 333 -19.42 19.11 13.79
N ALA A 334 -19.34 20.41 14.06
CA ALA A 334 -18.17 21.21 13.74
C ALA A 334 -17.75 22.09 14.93
N ARG A 335 -16.46 22.37 15.02
CA ARG A 335 -15.88 23.30 15.99
C ARG A 335 -14.67 24.01 15.40
N ILE A 336 -14.32 25.16 15.96
CA ILE A 336 -13.10 25.89 15.57
C ILE A 336 -11.88 25.07 15.96
N ASN A 337 -10.84 25.07 15.11
CA ASN A 337 -9.56 24.48 15.45
C ASN A 337 -8.72 25.53 16.21
N GLU A 338 -8.65 25.43 17.52
CA GLU A 338 -7.87 26.34 18.37
C GLU A 338 -6.35 26.08 18.29
N GLY A 339 -5.93 24.98 17.65
CA GLY A 339 -4.54 24.48 17.61
C GLY A 339 -3.63 25.06 16.51
N GLY A 340 -4.03 26.12 15.80
CA GLY A 340 -3.23 26.72 14.71
C GLY A 340 -3.30 25.95 13.38
N ASP A 341 -2.58 26.45 12.36
CA ASP A 341 -2.51 25.94 10.97
C ASP A 341 -1.90 24.52 10.91
N SER A 342 -2.60 23.53 11.44
CA SER A 342 -2.21 22.14 11.30
C SER A 342 -2.58 21.66 9.90
N THR A 343 -1.68 20.92 9.26
CA THR A 343 -1.97 20.03 8.13
C THR A 343 -3.29 19.30 8.38
N PRO A 344 -4.16 19.10 7.38
CA PRO A 344 -5.40 18.37 7.60
C PRO A 344 -5.12 17.02 8.25
N VAL A 345 -5.64 16.86 9.48
CA VAL A 345 -5.50 15.62 10.25
C VAL A 345 -6.80 14.85 10.13
N PHE A 346 -6.69 13.59 9.75
CA PHE A 346 -7.79 12.64 9.82
C PHE A 346 -7.57 11.69 10.98
N THR A 347 -8.56 11.57 11.85
CA THR A 347 -8.60 10.53 12.87
C THR A 347 -9.89 9.76 12.74
N GLY A 348 -9.79 8.46 12.44
CA GLY A 348 -10.94 7.56 12.32
C GLY A 348 -10.75 6.31 13.16
N SER A 349 -11.78 5.91 13.91
CA SER A 349 -11.83 4.61 14.59
C SER A 349 -12.81 3.71 13.87
N THR A 350 -12.31 2.64 13.26
CA THR A 350 -13.13 1.59 12.64
C THR A 350 -14.05 0.88 13.64
N GLY A 351 -13.83 1.05 14.95
CA GLY A 351 -14.64 0.46 16.02
C GLY A 351 -15.72 1.37 16.62
N GLN A 352 -15.62 2.69 16.47
CA GLN A 352 -16.60 3.64 17.03
C GLN A 352 -17.43 4.39 15.98
N GLY A 353 -17.16 4.16 14.68
CA GLY A 353 -17.98 4.69 13.60
C GLY A 353 -17.98 6.22 13.52
N PHE A 354 -16.86 6.85 13.90
CA PHE A 354 -16.68 8.28 13.72
C PHE A 354 -15.45 8.61 12.86
N HIS A 355 -15.58 9.71 12.12
CA HIS A 355 -14.57 10.29 11.27
C HIS A 355 -14.38 11.74 11.69
N GLU A 356 -13.17 12.11 12.12
CA GLU A 356 -12.81 13.48 12.45
C GLU A 356 -11.83 14.04 11.42
N LEU A 357 -12.12 15.26 10.96
CA LEU A 357 -11.39 15.96 9.91
C LEU A 357 -11.08 17.38 10.35
N ALA A 358 -9.81 17.77 10.30
CA ALA A 358 -9.39 19.14 10.50
C ALA A 358 -9.00 19.79 9.17
N SER A 359 -9.37 21.04 8.95
CA SER A 359 -8.89 21.84 7.81
C SER A 359 -8.77 23.32 8.21
N PRO A 360 -7.66 24.00 7.84
CA PRO A 360 -7.52 25.45 8.06
C PRO A 360 -8.35 26.29 7.05
N SER A 361 -8.99 25.66 6.07
CA SER A 361 -9.78 26.34 5.04
C SER A 361 -11.18 25.71 4.93
N PRO A 362 -12.19 26.46 4.44
CA PRO A 362 -13.48 25.87 4.08
C PRO A 362 -13.31 24.68 3.14
N PHE A 363 -14.18 23.68 3.26
CA PHE A 363 -14.05 22.45 2.48
C PHE A 363 -15.39 21.78 2.21
N LEU A 364 -15.41 20.97 1.14
CA LEU A 364 -16.45 19.99 0.88
C LEU A 364 -16.02 18.61 1.33
N TRP A 365 -16.92 17.90 2.02
CA TRP A 365 -16.75 16.48 2.30
C TRP A 365 -17.55 15.65 1.29
N ILE A 366 -16.83 14.90 0.46
CA ILE A 366 -17.40 14.07 -0.60
C ILE A 366 -17.07 12.61 -0.30
N GLU A 367 -18.09 11.75 -0.32
CA GLU A 367 -17.92 10.30 -0.36
C GLU A 367 -17.99 9.83 -1.81
N ILE A 368 -17.03 9.03 -2.23
CA ILE A 368 -16.91 8.52 -3.59
C ILE A 368 -17.02 7.00 -3.55
N ARG A 369 -17.90 6.48 -4.41
CA ARG A 369 -18.13 5.04 -4.59
C ARG A 369 -17.91 4.67 -6.04
N GLN A 370 -17.47 3.43 -6.27
CA GLN A 370 -17.28 2.87 -7.61
C GLN A 370 -16.25 3.63 -8.48
N LEU A 371 -15.34 4.40 -7.86
CA LEU A 371 -14.21 4.97 -8.57
C LEU A 371 -13.24 3.85 -8.94
N SER A 372 -12.97 3.69 -10.23
CA SER A 372 -11.95 2.73 -10.69
C SER A 372 -10.57 3.11 -10.15
N GLN A 373 -9.69 2.14 -9.94
CA GLN A 373 -8.33 2.32 -9.38
C GLN A 373 -7.49 3.42 -10.04
N HIS A 374 -7.73 3.72 -11.32
CA HIS A 374 -6.95 4.72 -12.09
C HIS A 374 -7.72 6.01 -12.38
N SER A 375 -9.00 6.09 -11.99
CA SER A 375 -9.75 7.35 -12.14
C SER A 375 -9.47 8.24 -10.94
N ARG A 376 -9.52 9.56 -11.15
CA ARG A 376 -9.45 10.53 -10.07
C ARG A 376 -10.69 11.42 -10.07
N ILE A 377 -11.09 11.89 -8.89
CA ILE A 377 -12.02 13.01 -8.79
C ILE A 377 -11.23 14.30 -8.90
N VAL A 378 -11.77 15.25 -9.66
CA VAL A 378 -11.32 16.63 -9.69
C VAL A 378 -12.46 17.47 -9.13
N VAL A 379 -12.12 18.39 -8.23
CA VAL A 379 -13.06 19.42 -7.78
C VAL A 379 -12.51 20.76 -8.23
N GLN A 380 -13.27 21.46 -9.05
CA GLN A 380 -12.95 22.79 -9.52
C GLN A 380 -13.85 23.79 -8.80
N GLN A 381 -13.31 24.96 -8.53
CA GLN A 381 -14.10 26.13 -8.17
C GLN A 381 -13.95 27.19 -9.25
N VAL A 382 -15.03 27.91 -9.53
CA VAL A 382 -15.01 29.09 -10.39
C VAL A 382 -14.82 30.31 -9.49
N LEU A 383 -13.73 31.03 -9.73
CA LEU A 383 -13.39 32.27 -9.02
C LEU A 383 -14.23 33.44 -9.56
N PRO A 384 -14.34 34.57 -8.82
CA PRO A 384 -15.10 35.73 -9.27
C PRO A 384 -14.64 36.32 -10.62
N ASP A 385 -13.38 36.09 -11.00
CA ASP A 385 -12.84 36.51 -12.30
C ASP A 385 -13.19 35.53 -13.45
N GLY A 386 -14.00 34.50 -13.17
CA GLY A 386 -14.41 33.46 -14.11
C GLY A 386 -13.37 32.36 -14.33
N LYS A 387 -12.19 32.42 -13.71
CA LYS A 387 -11.19 31.37 -13.84
C LYS A 387 -11.55 30.13 -13.02
N ARG A 388 -11.23 28.97 -13.58
CA ARG A 388 -11.34 27.68 -12.88
C ARG A 388 -10.03 27.41 -12.12
N SER A 389 -10.15 27.02 -10.86
CA SER A 389 -9.04 26.58 -10.02
C SER A 389 -9.35 25.19 -9.46
N GLU A 390 -8.36 24.29 -9.43
CA GLU A 390 -8.51 22.96 -8.82
C GLU A 390 -8.40 23.09 -7.30
N CYS A 391 -9.42 22.61 -6.58
CA CYS A 391 -9.40 22.51 -5.14
C CYS A 391 -8.42 21.43 -4.70
N PRO A 392 -7.46 21.71 -3.79
CA PRO A 392 -6.59 20.70 -3.24
C PRO A 392 -7.40 19.60 -2.54
N LEU A 393 -7.13 18.35 -2.91
CA LEU A 393 -7.83 17.20 -2.37
C LEU A 393 -7.01 16.50 -1.29
N THR A 394 -7.67 16.14 -0.19
CA THR A 394 -7.13 15.17 0.79
C THR A 394 -8.02 13.93 0.75
N SER A 395 -7.47 12.80 0.32
CA SER A 395 -8.20 11.53 0.19
C SER A 395 -7.96 10.60 1.37
N ILE A 396 -9.01 9.87 1.76
CA ILE A 396 -8.99 8.83 2.79
C ILE A 396 -9.72 7.62 2.22
N SER A 397 -9.02 6.50 2.14
CA SER A 397 -9.65 5.22 1.79
C SER A 397 -9.95 4.44 3.05
N THR A 398 -11.22 4.12 3.28
CA THR A 398 -11.65 3.19 4.32
C THR A 398 -12.10 1.89 3.67
N SER A 399 -11.47 0.78 4.03
CA SER A 399 -11.97 -0.55 3.70
C SER A 399 -12.94 -1.00 4.80
N ASP A 400 -14.24 -0.90 4.57
CA ASP A 400 -15.21 -1.72 5.31
C ASP A 400 -15.45 -3.00 4.48
N GLY A 401 -15.80 -4.13 5.11
CA GLY A 401 -15.98 -5.41 4.41
C GLY A 401 -17.09 -5.43 3.34
N ALA A 402 -17.74 -4.28 3.07
CA ALA A 402 -18.80 -4.09 2.08
C ALA A 402 -18.34 -3.29 0.83
N GLY A 403 -17.08 -2.86 0.78
CA GLY A 403 -16.48 -2.16 -0.36
C GLY A 403 -15.57 -1.01 0.08
N SER A 404 -14.60 -0.63 -0.75
CA SER A 404 -13.78 0.54 -0.46
C SER A 404 -14.61 1.81 -0.58
N ARG A 405 -14.80 2.54 0.52
CA ARG A 405 -15.32 3.91 0.50
C ARG A 405 -14.14 4.87 0.47
N ASN A 406 -14.16 5.81 -0.47
CA ASN A 406 -13.16 6.85 -0.55
C ASN A 406 -13.79 8.17 -0.14
N TYR A 407 -13.30 8.76 0.93
CA TYR A 407 -13.67 10.11 1.34
C TYR A 407 -12.65 11.10 0.80
N VAL A 408 -13.13 12.18 0.21
CA VAL A 408 -12.29 13.27 -0.29
C VAL A 408 -12.73 14.56 0.36
N LEU A 409 -11.74 15.32 0.81
CA LEU A 409 -11.88 16.69 1.28
C LEU A 409 -11.38 17.61 0.17
N ALA A 410 -12.29 18.36 -0.44
CA ALA A 410 -11.90 19.40 -1.39
C ALA A 410 -11.80 20.72 -0.65
N ARG A 411 -10.57 21.23 -0.48
CA ARG A 411 -10.32 22.53 0.13
C ARG A 411 -10.69 23.63 -0.85
N LEU A 412 -11.64 24.47 -0.45
CA LEU A 412 -12.05 25.63 -1.22
C LEU A 412 -11.05 26.75 -0.97
N GLU A 413 -10.58 27.41 -2.02
CA GLU A 413 -9.61 28.48 -1.82
C GLU A 413 -10.30 29.70 -1.22
N ASN A 414 -9.66 30.24 -0.19
CA ASN A 414 -9.81 31.59 0.33
C ASN A 414 -11.17 31.93 0.99
N ALA A 415 -11.21 31.87 2.32
CA ALA A 415 -12.30 32.39 3.14
C ALA A 415 -12.50 33.92 3.02
N ALA A 416 -11.58 34.63 2.36
CA ALA A 416 -11.67 36.06 2.11
C ALA A 416 -12.39 36.43 0.80
N ILE A 417 -12.73 35.46 -0.05
CA ILE A 417 -13.51 35.69 -1.27
C ILE A 417 -14.95 35.27 -0.96
N PRO A 418 -15.87 36.22 -0.75
CA PRO A 418 -17.19 35.92 -0.20
C PRO A 418 -18.09 35.08 -1.11
N ASP A 419 -17.78 34.97 -2.42
CA ASP A 419 -18.66 34.34 -3.38
C ASP A 419 -17.91 33.34 -4.28
N VAL A 420 -17.75 32.10 -3.82
CA VAL A 420 -17.57 30.97 -4.75
C VAL A 420 -18.91 30.77 -5.44
N THR A 421 -18.96 31.10 -6.72
CA THR A 421 -20.20 31.11 -7.49
C THR A 421 -20.60 29.71 -7.96
N GLU A 422 -19.61 28.85 -8.21
CA GLU A 422 -19.81 27.54 -8.79
C GLU A 422 -18.71 26.57 -8.36
N ILE A 423 -19.10 25.33 -8.02
CA ILE A 423 -18.19 24.21 -7.81
C ILE A 423 -18.51 23.14 -8.83
N THR A 424 -17.53 22.68 -9.59
CA THR A 424 -17.68 21.56 -10.52
C THR A 424 -17.01 20.33 -9.92
N LEU A 425 -17.73 19.21 -9.83
CA LEU A 425 -17.11 17.90 -9.63
C LEU A 425 -16.94 17.22 -10.99
N ALA A 426 -15.81 16.58 -11.19
CA ALA A 426 -15.55 15.83 -12.41
C ALA A 426 -14.83 14.51 -12.13
N VAL A 427 -15.13 13.50 -12.94
CA VAL A 427 -14.41 12.22 -12.99
C VAL A 427 -13.39 12.30 -14.12
N ASN A 428 -12.11 12.35 -13.75
CA ASN A 428 -11.01 12.39 -14.71
C ASN A 428 -10.48 10.96 -14.91
N ARG A 429 -10.88 10.36 -16.03
CA ARG A 429 -10.42 9.05 -16.49
C ARG A 429 -9.17 9.21 -17.34
N PRO A 430 -8.07 8.49 -17.04
CA PRO A 430 -6.89 8.59 -17.84
C PRO A 430 -7.04 7.78 -19.13
N GLU A 431 -6.46 8.30 -20.20
CA GLU A 431 -6.03 7.47 -21.32
C GLU A 431 -4.74 6.76 -20.94
N THR A 432 -4.48 5.55 -21.45
CA THR A 432 -3.25 4.81 -21.16
C THR A 432 -2.46 4.56 -22.44
N MET A 433 -1.16 4.82 -22.39
CA MET A 433 -0.21 4.49 -23.45
C MET A 433 0.97 3.74 -22.85
N GLU A 434 1.53 2.80 -23.60
CA GLU A 434 2.68 2.01 -23.15
C GLU A 434 3.88 2.24 -24.07
N PHE A 435 5.07 2.46 -23.53
CA PHE A 435 6.30 2.59 -24.30
C PHE A 435 7.30 1.53 -23.86
N GLN A 436 7.81 0.71 -24.78
CA GLN A 436 8.93 -0.18 -24.51
C GLN A 436 10.22 0.60 -24.73
N ILE A 437 11.04 0.73 -23.71
CA ILE A 437 12.23 1.58 -23.67
C ILE A 437 13.39 0.83 -23.05
N ALA A 438 14.62 1.18 -23.46
CA ALA A 438 15.80 0.73 -22.74
C ALA A 438 15.86 1.45 -21.38
N PRO A 439 16.28 0.78 -20.29
CA PRO A 439 16.57 1.46 -19.03
C PRO A 439 17.65 2.53 -19.21
N PRO A 440 17.66 3.59 -18.37
CA PRO A 440 18.67 4.63 -18.45
C PRO A 440 20.07 4.05 -18.17
N ALA A 441 20.98 4.22 -19.12
CA ALA A 441 22.34 3.67 -19.03
C ALA A 441 23.10 4.24 -17.82
N GLU A 442 22.85 5.50 -17.46
CA GLU A 442 23.50 6.13 -16.30
C GLU A 442 23.17 5.41 -14.98
N ALA A 443 21.96 4.87 -14.83
CA ALA A 443 21.58 4.12 -13.63
C ALA A 443 22.41 2.85 -13.49
N ARG A 444 22.62 2.13 -14.60
CA ARG A 444 23.46 0.93 -14.63
C ARG A 444 24.92 1.26 -14.31
N GLU A 445 25.46 2.31 -14.91
CA GLU A 445 26.85 2.73 -14.68
C GLU A 445 27.11 3.10 -13.21
N ARG A 446 26.19 3.83 -12.59
CA ARG A 446 26.28 4.20 -11.16
C ARG A 446 26.28 3.00 -10.22
N ILE A 447 25.56 1.92 -10.55
CA ILE A 447 25.55 0.70 -9.73
C ILE A 447 26.86 -0.07 -9.87
N LEU A 448 27.40 -0.14 -11.09
CA LEU A 448 28.68 -0.81 -11.36
C LEU A 448 29.87 -0.02 -10.80
N ASN A 449 29.77 1.30 -10.78
CA ASN A 449 30.81 2.22 -10.33
C ASN A 449 30.25 3.18 -9.26
N PRO A 450 29.96 2.68 -8.03
CA PRO A 450 29.42 3.52 -6.97
C PRO A 450 30.42 4.64 -6.63
N PRO A 451 29.97 5.90 -6.45
CA PRO A 451 30.86 6.99 -6.08
C PRO A 451 31.56 6.67 -4.75
N HIS A 452 32.88 6.90 -4.70
CA HIS A 452 33.63 6.85 -3.46
C HIS A 452 33.20 8.03 -2.58
N HIS A 453 32.43 7.75 -1.53
CA HIS A 453 31.99 8.74 -0.53
C HIS A 453 33.02 8.94 0.57
#